data_AF-A0A0K9XIE7-F1
#
_entry.id   AF-A0A0K9XIE7-F1
#
_cell.length_a   1.000
_cell.length_b   1.000
_cell.length_c   1.000
_cell.angle_alpha   90.00
_cell.angle_beta   90.00
_cell.angle_gamma   90.00
#
_symmetry.space_group_name_H-M   'P 1'
#
loop_
_entity.id
_entity.type
_entity.pdbx_description
1 polymer ?
#
loop_
_entity_poly.entity_id
_entity_poly.type
_entity_poly.pdbx_seq_one_letter_code
_entity_poly.pdbx_strand_id
1 'polypeptide(L)'
;MAAMLAELRSDTDSLARQHPQVTFRPLSRVLTDWSAAGLDARPFLDGLAALRPRYTSIGLRRLLPLDRVMVGIRSEREGAYGGFHHPNQGYRHLQMRAVITVAGPLASGLPEDPELSALDLLRAYAHDCLHYGSFRSYRLRSGEIVRTQYGVNFRRYDGRTYSAPDLAGSPTTRNLGVIMEGACDREARALTRQIARLLGIARTGGMSAYVFRDVTGTLTTADTAALSRPAHRAAHAPTEPAASFLDSMRTYQESVNARYGRFLADVGRDEAADLHACLLRATLSGSLAGLSAWLDRCHGPRSFASLFLNPGYPPRSPG
;
A
#
# COMPACT_ATOMS: atom_id res chain seq x y z
N MET A 1 9.95 25.13 8.84
CA MET A 1 9.41 23.92 8.15
C MET A 1 10.50 23.04 7.54
N ALA A 2 11.39 23.56 6.68
CA ALA A 2 12.44 22.74 6.05
C ALA A 2 13.37 22.05 7.05
N ALA A 3 13.88 22.77 8.06
CA ALA A 3 14.71 22.20 9.12
C ALA A 3 13.99 21.10 9.92
N MET A 4 12.76 21.34 10.36
CA MET A 4 11.93 20.33 11.05
C MET A 4 11.71 19.07 10.20
N LEU A 5 11.47 19.22 8.90
CA LEU A 5 11.35 18.08 7.99
C LEU A 5 12.68 17.34 7.83
N ALA A 6 13.81 18.05 7.82
CA ALA A 6 15.13 17.43 7.74
C ALA A 6 15.41 16.58 8.99
N GLU A 7 15.12 17.11 10.17
CA GLU A 7 15.24 16.41 11.46
C GLU A 7 14.37 15.15 11.52
N LEU A 8 13.09 15.25 11.15
CA LEU A 8 12.18 14.09 11.08
C LEU A 8 12.66 13.03 10.08
N ARG A 9 13.43 13.41 9.05
CA ARG A 9 13.94 12.50 8.03
C ARG A 9 15.28 11.86 8.41
N SER A 10 15.97 12.38 9.41
CA SER A 10 17.19 11.81 9.97
C SER A 10 16.92 10.81 11.10
N ASP A 11 15.91 11.03 11.94
CA ASP A 11 15.58 10.13 13.06
C ASP A 11 14.76 8.91 12.61
N THR A 12 15.21 7.72 13.01
CA THR A 12 14.52 6.43 12.80
C THR A 12 14.01 5.78 14.07
N ASP A 13 14.49 6.22 15.24
CA ASP A 13 14.30 5.50 16.50
C ASP A 13 12.83 5.53 16.91
N SER A 14 12.15 6.65 16.61
CA SER A 14 10.72 6.79 16.84
C SER A 14 9.87 5.76 16.08
N LEU A 15 10.32 5.27 14.92
CA LEU A 15 9.59 4.26 14.15
C LEU A 15 9.80 2.85 14.70
N ALA A 16 11.03 2.52 15.09
CA ALA A 16 11.34 1.22 15.71
C ALA A 16 10.67 1.08 17.08
N ARG A 17 10.58 2.16 17.87
CA ARG A 17 9.91 2.17 19.18
C ARG A 17 8.42 1.82 19.14
N GLN A 18 7.76 1.92 17.98
CA GLN A 18 6.35 1.49 17.83
C GLN A 18 6.22 -0.05 17.77
N HIS A 19 7.34 -0.76 17.63
CA HIS A 19 7.42 -2.21 17.47
C HIS A 19 8.55 -2.77 18.36
N PRO A 20 8.46 -2.62 19.68
CA PRO A 20 9.58 -2.90 20.59
C PRO A 20 10.05 -4.35 20.56
N GLN A 21 9.19 -5.27 20.14
CA GLN A 21 9.50 -6.71 20.06
C GLN A 21 10.08 -7.13 18.71
N VAL A 22 10.15 -6.23 17.72
CA VAL A 22 10.57 -6.55 16.35
C VAL A 22 11.95 -5.98 16.06
N THR A 23 12.84 -6.84 15.58
CA THR A 23 14.16 -6.44 15.07
C THR A 23 14.04 -6.02 13.61
N PHE A 24 14.43 -4.77 13.32
CA PHE A 24 14.43 -4.23 11.96
C PHE A 24 15.83 -4.14 11.37
N ARG A 25 15.92 -4.32 10.04
CA ARG A 25 17.11 -4.02 9.23
C ARG A 25 16.72 -3.24 7.98
N PRO A 26 17.62 -2.40 7.42
CA PRO A 26 17.39 -1.81 6.10
C PRO A 26 17.18 -2.91 5.04
N LEU A 27 16.28 -2.69 4.09
CA LEU A 27 15.95 -3.66 3.04
C LEU A 27 17.19 -4.07 2.21
N SER A 28 18.10 -3.14 1.93
CA SER A 28 19.38 -3.42 1.27
C SER A 28 20.20 -4.49 2.01
N ARG A 29 20.22 -4.44 3.34
CA ARG A 29 20.90 -5.41 4.20
C ARG A 29 20.16 -6.74 4.24
N VAL A 30 18.83 -6.73 4.35
CA VAL A 30 18.03 -7.96 4.29
C VAL A 30 18.29 -8.74 3.01
N LEU A 31 18.30 -8.07 1.84
CA LEU A 31 18.57 -8.74 0.56
C LEU A 31 20.00 -9.29 0.48
N THR A 32 20.97 -8.58 1.05
CA THR A 32 22.37 -9.05 1.12
C THR A 32 22.48 -10.28 2.02
N ASP A 33 21.86 -10.25 3.20
CA ASP A 33 21.86 -11.33 4.17
C ASP A 33 21.17 -12.59 3.61
N TRP A 34 20.05 -12.42 2.90
CA TRP A 34 19.35 -13.53 2.23
C TRP A 34 20.21 -14.19 1.15
N SER A 35 20.87 -13.38 0.31
CA SER A 35 21.78 -13.88 -0.71
C SER A 35 22.95 -14.66 -0.09
N ALA A 36 23.55 -14.14 0.98
CA ALA A 36 24.61 -14.81 1.71
C ALA A 36 24.16 -16.12 2.38
N ALA A 37 22.89 -16.21 2.78
CA ALA A 37 22.27 -17.41 3.33
C ALA A 37 21.77 -18.39 2.26
N GLY A 38 21.98 -18.10 0.96
CA GLY A 38 21.53 -18.96 -0.15
C GLY A 38 20.01 -18.95 -0.40
N LEU A 39 19.30 -17.94 0.12
CA LEU A 39 17.86 -17.78 -0.09
C LEU A 39 17.57 -17.11 -1.43
N ASP A 40 16.53 -17.57 -2.13
CA ASP A 40 16.18 -17.04 -3.44
C ASP A 40 15.51 -15.65 -3.33
N ALA A 41 16.31 -14.60 -3.52
CA ALA A 41 15.84 -13.22 -3.59
C ALA A 41 15.47 -12.77 -5.03
N ARG A 42 15.54 -13.65 -6.05
CA ARG A 42 15.22 -13.31 -7.44
C ARG A 42 13.83 -12.69 -7.61
N PRO A 43 12.76 -13.15 -6.93
CA PRO A 43 11.45 -12.52 -7.10
C PRO A 43 11.47 -11.02 -6.76
N PHE A 44 12.23 -10.62 -5.74
CA PHE A 44 12.39 -9.20 -5.41
C PHE A 44 13.29 -8.48 -6.43
N LEU A 45 14.43 -9.06 -6.80
CA LEU A 45 15.41 -8.42 -7.67
C LEU A 45 14.90 -8.24 -9.11
N ASP A 46 14.27 -9.27 -9.68
CA ASP A 46 13.64 -9.22 -11.01
C ASP A 46 12.44 -8.27 -11.00
N GLY A 47 11.67 -8.29 -9.90
CA GLY A 47 10.61 -7.34 -9.64
C GLY A 47 11.10 -5.90 -9.61
N LEU A 48 12.21 -5.62 -8.93
CA LEU A 48 12.82 -4.30 -8.87
C LEU A 48 13.29 -3.83 -10.25
N ALA A 49 13.83 -4.74 -11.08
CA ALA A 49 14.23 -4.44 -12.44
C ALA A 49 13.01 -4.08 -13.32
N ALA A 50 11.90 -4.80 -13.20
CA ALA A 50 10.65 -4.51 -13.92
C ALA A 50 9.91 -3.26 -13.39
N LEU A 51 9.99 -3.00 -12.08
CA LEU A 51 9.36 -1.87 -11.40
C LEU A 51 9.83 -0.52 -11.96
N ARG A 52 11.15 -0.36 -12.16
CA ARG A 52 11.77 0.90 -12.58
C ARG A 52 11.16 1.47 -13.86
N PRO A 53 11.22 0.79 -15.03
CA PRO A 53 10.66 1.34 -16.27
C PRO A 53 9.14 1.52 -16.17
N ARG A 54 8.44 0.60 -15.51
CA ARG A 54 6.98 0.70 -15.33
C ARG A 54 6.61 1.97 -14.56
N TYR A 55 7.28 2.24 -13.45
CA TYR A 55 6.95 3.39 -12.62
C TYR A 55 7.40 4.71 -13.26
N THR A 56 8.51 4.72 -14.00
CA THR A 56 8.89 5.87 -14.82
C THR A 56 7.81 6.19 -15.88
N SER A 57 7.23 5.16 -16.53
CA SER A 57 6.18 5.35 -17.56
C SER A 57 4.91 6.04 -17.05
N ILE A 58 4.62 5.93 -15.74
CA ILE A 58 3.47 6.60 -15.09
C ILE A 58 3.85 7.92 -14.41
N GLY A 59 5.09 8.38 -14.57
CA GLY A 59 5.57 9.67 -14.10
C GLY A 59 6.30 9.66 -12.75
N LEU A 60 6.60 8.49 -12.18
CA LEU A 60 7.41 8.41 -10.97
C LEU A 60 8.88 8.73 -11.30
N ARG A 61 9.41 9.77 -10.65
CA ARG A 61 10.78 10.25 -10.92
C ARG A 61 11.86 9.44 -10.19
N ARG A 62 11.55 8.92 -9.00
CA ARG A 62 12.50 8.20 -8.14
C ARG A 62 11.75 7.15 -7.31
N LEU A 63 12.34 5.96 -7.20
CA LEU A 63 11.90 4.95 -6.26
C LEU A 63 12.28 5.34 -4.82
N LEU A 64 11.61 4.73 -3.84
CA LEU A 64 11.99 4.81 -2.44
C LEU A 64 13.38 4.16 -2.26
N PRO A 65 14.40 4.86 -1.73
CA PRO A 65 15.70 4.24 -1.49
C PRO A 65 15.56 3.03 -0.56
N LEU A 66 16.26 1.93 -0.87
CA LEU A 66 16.16 0.69 -0.09
C LEU A 66 16.56 0.90 1.39
N ASP A 67 17.51 1.78 1.67
CA ASP A 67 17.94 2.12 3.04
C ASP A 67 16.90 2.93 3.83
N ARG A 68 15.85 3.42 3.16
CA ARG A 68 14.69 4.07 3.78
C ARG A 68 13.54 3.09 4.03
N VAL A 69 13.74 1.80 3.79
CA VAL A 69 12.79 0.74 4.08
C VAL A 69 13.34 -0.08 5.25
N MET A 70 12.69 0.01 6.40
CA MET A 70 12.99 -0.81 7.58
C MET A 70 12.16 -2.09 7.51
N VAL A 71 12.83 -3.23 7.46
CA VAL A 71 12.21 -4.55 7.35
C VAL A 71 12.36 -5.28 8.68
N GLY A 72 11.23 -5.57 9.32
CA GLY A 72 11.15 -6.40 10.50
C GLY A 72 11.39 -7.86 10.10
N ILE A 73 12.50 -8.42 10.57
CA ILE A 73 12.95 -9.77 10.20
C ILE A 73 12.71 -10.79 11.30
N ARG A 74 12.65 -10.33 12.56
CA ARG A 74 12.51 -11.18 13.74
C ARG A 74 11.61 -10.52 14.77
N SER A 75 10.83 -11.31 15.49
CA SER A 75 10.02 -10.87 16.62
C SER A 75 10.23 -11.79 17.83
N GLU A 76 10.28 -11.21 19.02
CA GLU A 76 10.32 -11.94 20.29
C GLU A 76 8.94 -12.41 20.74
N ARG A 77 7.86 -11.89 20.13
CA ARG A 77 6.50 -12.32 20.42
C ARG A 77 6.26 -13.72 19.84
N GLU A 78 5.88 -14.65 20.72
CA GLU A 78 5.51 -16.01 20.32
C GLU A 78 4.41 -16.00 19.25
N GLY A 79 4.62 -16.80 18.21
CA GLY A 79 3.68 -16.94 17.11
C GLY A 79 3.50 -15.71 16.23
N ALA A 80 4.33 -14.67 16.37
CA ALA A 80 4.29 -13.48 15.53
C ALA A 80 4.44 -13.84 14.04
N TYR A 81 3.59 -13.22 13.22
CA TYR A 81 3.54 -13.44 11.79
C TYR A 81 3.63 -12.10 11.06
N GLY A 82 4.57 -11.98 10.12
CA GLY A 82 4.82 -10.77 9.36
C GLY A 82 4.20 -10.78 7.96
N GLY A 83 4.49 -9.72 7.21
CA GLY A 83 4.04 -9.45 5.85
C GLY A 83 3.29 -8.12 5.75
N PHE A 84 2.78 -7.81 4.56
CA PHE A 84 2.10 -6.55 4.23
C PHE A 84 1.02 -6.10 5.23
N HIS A 85 0.29 -7.05 5.84
CA HIS A 85 -0.81 -6.77 6.79
C HIS A 85 -0.42 -6.77 8.25
N HIS A 86 0.87 -6.87 8.58
CA HIS A 86 1.29 -6.81 9.97
C HIS A 86 0.94 -5.42 10.56
N PRO A 87 0.43 -5.35 11.82
CA PRO A 87 -0.03 -4.11 12.43
C PRO A 87 1.02 -2.98 12.38
N ASN A 88 0.57 -1.73 12.31
CA ASN A 88 1.41 -0.53 12.39
C ASN A 88 2.53 -0.44 11.34
N GLN A 89 2.37 -1.05 10.16
CA GLN A 89 3.31 -0.93 9.03
C GLN A 89 2.92 0.15 8.03
N GLY A 90 3.72 0.31 6.98
CA GLY A 90 3.48 1.19 5.84
C GLY A 90 4.29 2.48 5.84
N TYR A 91 4.11 3.25 4.77
CA TYR A 91 4.90 4.45 4.49
C TYR A 91 4.61 5.64 5.44
N ARG A 92 5.67 6.20 6.02
CA ARG A 92 5.67 7.36 6.93
C ARG A 92 6.14 8.61 6.19
N HIS A 93 5.20 9.45 5.79
CA HIS A 93 5.50 10.53 4.83
C HIS A 93 6.32 11.70 5.36
N LEU A 94 6.31 11.98 6.66
CA LEU A 94 7.14 13.05 7.20
C LEU A 94 8.60 12.60 7.23
N GLN A 95 8.83 11.39 7.73
CA GLN A 95 10.12 10.71 7.83
C GLN A 95 10.66 10.27 6.45
N MET A 96 9.78 10.14 5.46
CA MET A 96 10.07 9.59 4.13
C MET A 96 10.71 8.19 4.23
N ARG A 97 10.08 7.30 4.99
CA ARG A 97 10.54 5.93 5.27
C ARG A 97 9.38 4.95 5.29
N ALA A 98 9.65 3.69 4.95
CA ALA A 98 8.70 2.60 5.07
C ALA A 98 9.10 1.69 6.24
N VAL A 99 8.10 1.13 6.92
CA VAL A 99 8.27 0.09 7.94
C VAL A 99 7.43 -1.09 7.48
N ILE A 100 8.09 -2.21 7.17
CA ILE A 100 7.47 -3.43 6.66
C ILE A 100 8.01 -4.64 7.45
N THR A 101 7.41 -5.82 7.30
CA THR A 101 7.97 -7.09 7.82
C THR A 101 8.06 -8.13 6.72
N VAL A 102 8.98 -9.08 6.91
CA VAL A 102 9.03 -10.29 6.10
C VAL A 102 7.75 -11.10 6.30
N ALA A 103 7.12 -11.56 5.20
CA ALA A 103 5.98 -12.45 5.31
C ALA A 103 6.37 -13.82 5.88
N GLY A 104 5.57 -14.36 6.79
CA GLY A 104 5.83 -15.63 7.46
C GLY A 104 6.04 -15.51 8.97
N PRO A 105 6.29 -16.63 9.68
CA PRO A 105 6.66 -16.61 11.08
C PRO A 105 7.94 -15.80 11.31
N LEU A 106 7.95 -14.96 12.36
CA LEU A 106 9.06 -14.05 12.65
C LEU A 106 10.01 -14.58 13.75
N ALA A 107 9.93 -15.85 14.13
CA ALA A 107 10.72 -16.37 15.26
C ALA A 107 12.23 -16.52 14.94
N SER A 108 12.55 -16.99 13.73
CA SER A 108 13.90 -17.42 13.34
C SER A 108 14.80 -16.29 12.80
N GLY A 109 14.22 -15.20 12.29
CA GLY A 109 14.95 -14.15 11.59
C GLY A 109 15.15 -14.40 10.09
N LEU A 110 14.80 -15.59 9.58
CA LEU A 110 14.85 -15.96 8.16
C LEU A 110 13.47 -16.43 7.68
N PRO A 111 13.07 -16.13 6.43
CA PRO A 111 11.79 -16.58 5.91
C PRO A 111 11.76 -18.11 5.76
N GLU A 112 10.66 -18.73 6.20
CA GLU A 112 10.40 -20.16 5.94
C GLU A 112 10.02 -20.42 4.47
N ASP A 113 9.43 -19.42 3.80
CA ASP A 113 9.07 -19.46 2.39
C ASP A 113 9.71 -18.27 1.64
N PRO A 114 11.01 -18.36 1.29
CA PRO A 114 11.76 -17.21 0.77
C PRO A 114 11.16 -16.59 -0.49
N GLU A 115 10.63 -17.39 -1.41
CA GLU A 115 10.05 -16.89 -2.66
C GLU A 115 8.79 -16.06 -2.40
N LEU A 116 7.89 -16.57 -1.54
CA LEU A 116 6.66 -15.86 -1.19
C LEU A 116 6.97 -14.60 -0.37
N SER A 117 7.92 -14.69 0.56
CA SER A 117 8.38 -13.53 1.33
C SER A 117 9.03 -12.47 0.43
N ALA A 118 9.78 -12.87 -0.60
CA ALA A 118 10.35 -11.95 -1.59
C ALA A 118 9.26 -11.27 -2.43
N LEU A 119 8.20 -12.01 -2.83
CA LEU A 119 7.04 -11.43 -3.53
C LEU A 119 6.25 -10.45 -2.64
N ASP A 120 6.02 -10.78 -1.37
CA ASP A 120 5.32 -9.88 -0.45
C ASP A 120 6.14 -8.61 -0.17
N LEU A 121 7.46 -8.74 0.04
CA LEU A 121 8.37 -7.60 0.15
C LEU A 121 8.37 -6.74 -1.12
N LEU A 122 8.33 -7.36 -2.31
CA LEU A 122 8.23 -6.64 -3.57
C LEU A 122 6.93 -5.85 -3.66
N ARG A 123 5.79 -6.46 -3.29
CA ARG A 123 4.50 -5.75 -3.24
C ARG A 123 4.58 -4.56 -2.30
N ALA A 124 5.01 -4.77 -1.06
CA ALA A 124 5.11 -3.72 -0.05
C ALA A 124 6.03 -2.57 -0.53
N TYR A 125 7.18 -2.90 -1.11
CA TYR A 125 8.11 -1.92 -1.66
C TYR A 125 7.55 -1.17 -2.87
N ALA A 126 6.93 -1.87 -3.82
CA ALA A 126 6.31 -1.28 -5.00
C ALA A 126 5.16 -0.35 -4.60
N HIS A 127 4.34 -0.76 -3.63
CA HIS A 127 3.28 0.04 -3.04
C HIS A 127 3.83 1.32 -2.41
N ASP A 128 4.82 1.17 -1.52
CA ASP A 128 5.39 2.30 -0.78
C ASP A 128 6.25 3.22 -1.67
N CYS A 129 6.73 2.76 -2.83
CA CYS A 129 7.33 3.63 -3.85
C CYS A 129 6.31 4.61 -4.45
N LEU A 130 5.07 4.17 -4.71
CA LEU A 130 4.02 5.05 -5.21
C LEU A 130 3.63 6.07 -4.17
N HIS A 131 3.50 5.65 -2.91
CA HIS A 131 3.35 6.59 -1.81
C HIS A 131 4.54 7.54 -1.74
N TYR A 132 5.77 7.06 -1.66
CA TYR A 132 6.97 7.89 -1.59
C TYR A 132 6.97 9.01 -2.65
N GLY A 133 6.70 8.66 -3.91
CA GLY A 133 6.68 9.62 -5.01
C GLY A 133 5.39 10.41 -5.22
N SER A 134 4.33 10.11 -4.48
CA SER A 134 3.08 10.88 -4.54
C SER A 134 3.35 12.34 -4.18
N PHE A 135 2.71 13.25 -4.92
CA PHE A 135 2.79 14.68 -4.64
C PHE A 135 2.27 15.00 -3.24
N ARG A 136 2.92 15.93 -2.55
CA ARG A 136 2.49 16.38 -1.22
C ARG A 136 2.68 17.88 -1.08
N SER A 137 1.72 18.51 -0.42
CA SER A 137 1.87 19.87 0.08
C SER A 137 1.68 19.89 1.59
N TYR A 138 2.50 20.70 2.25
CA TYR A 138 2.49 20.91 3.68
C TYR A 138 2.34 22.40 3.99
N ARG A 139 1.77 22.70 5.15
CA ARG A 139 1.77 24.03 5.75
C ARG A 139 2.25 23.92 7.19
N LEU A 140 3.00 24.94 7.65
CA LEU A 140 3.35 25.10 9.05
C LEU A 140 2.26 25.94 9.73
N ARG A 141 1.66 25.44 10.81
CA ARG A 141 0.60 26.10 11.58
C ARG A 141 0.86 25.84 13.05
N SER A 142 0.99 26.90 13.86
CA SER A 142 1.18 26.79 15.32
C SER A 142 2.30 25.82 15.72
N GLY A 143 3.41 25.81 14.98
CA GLY A 143 4.54 24.89 15.22
C GLY A 143 4.37 23.47 14.66
N GLU A 144 3.21 23.11 14.10
CA GLU A 144 2.93 21.78 13.56
C GLU A 144 2.95 21.74 12.03
N ILE A 145 3.44 20.62 11.48
CA ILE A 145 3.43 20.36 10.04
C ILE A 145 2.11 19.69 9.66
N VAL A 146 1.24 20.42 8.96
CA VAL A 146 -0.05 19.92 8.48
C VAL A 146 0.02 19.60 7.00
N ARG A 147 -0.34 18.37 6.63
CA ARG A 147 -0.43 17.93 5.22
C ARG A 147 -1.74 18.42 4.61
N THR A 148 -1.65 19.29 3.60
CA THR A 148 -2.83 19.84 2.90
C THR A 148 -3.20 19.11 1.62
N GLN A 149 -2.26 18.34 1.07
CA GLN A 149 -2.52 17.47 -0.08
C GLN A 149 -1.64 16.22 -0.02
N TYR A 150 -2.21 15.10 -0.42
CA TYR A 150 -1.53 13.85 -0.66
C TYR A 150 -2.04 13.21 -1.94
N GLY A 151 -1.26 13.31 -3.02
CA GLY A 151 -1.70 12.97 -4.36
C GLY A 151 -2.97 13.71 -4.74
N VAL A 152 -4.04 12.96 -4.99
CA VAL A 152 -5.37 13.49 -5.30
C VAL A 152 -6.22 13.78 -4.06
N ASN A 153 -5.78 13.41 -2.86
CA ASN A 153 -6.52 13.63 -1.63
C ASN A 153 -6.16 15.00 -1.02
N PHE A 154 -7.15 15.86 -0.82
CA PHE A 154 -6.96 17.20 -0.26
C PHE A 154 -7.53 17.29 1.15
N ARG A 155 -6.83 18.04 2.00
CA ARG A 155 -7.24 18.29 3.38
C ARG A 155 -7.09 19.77 3.73
N ARG A 156 -8.07 20.30 4.45
CA ARG A 156 -7.97 21.62 5.08
C ARG A 156 -7.07 21.53 6.32
N TYR A 157 -6.59 22.69 6.77
CA TYR A 157 -5.74 22.77 7.96
C TYR A 157 -6.47 22.35 9.24
N ASP A 158 -7.80 22.48 9.28
CA ASP A 158 -8.68 22.05 10.38
C ASP A 158 -9.03 20.56 10.33
N GLY A 159 -8.41 19.81 9.40
CA GLY A 159 -8.57 18.38 9.28
C GLY A 159 -9.73 17.93 8.41
N ARG A 160 -10.57 18.82 7.85
CA ARG A 160 -11.64 18.42 6.92
C ARG A 160 -11.08 17.87 5.60
N THR A 161 -11.59 16.71 5.19
CA THR A 161 -11.21 16.01 3.95
C THR A 161 -12.08 16.43 2.78
N TYR A 162 -11.48 16.55 1.59
CA TYR A 162 -12.21 16.85 0.35
C TYR A 162 -13.20 15.76 -0.02
N SER A 163 -12.86 14.49 0.19
CA SER A 163 -13.77 13.38 -0.04
C SER A 163 -14.40 12.87 1.25
N ALA A 164 -15.71 12.68 1.22
CA ALA A 164 -16.45 12.14 2.35
C ALA A 164 -16.11 10.65 2.59
N PRO A 165 -16.24 10.16 3.84
CA PRO A 165 -16.33 8.74 4.10
C PRO A 165 -17.48 8.13 3.30
N ASP A 166 -17.31 6.88 2.86
CA ASP A 166 -18.41 6.15 2.25
C ASP A 166 -19.51 5.90 3.30
N LEU A 167 -20.77 6.00 2.88
CA LEU A 167 -21.90 5.63 3.73
C LEU A 167 -21.82 4.15 4.15
N ALA A 168 -22.36 3.83 5.32
CA ALA A 168 -22.49 2.45 5.76
C ALA A 168 -23.24 1.63 4.69
N GLY A 169 -22.67 0.48 4.31
CA GLY A 169 -23.25 -0.38 3.27
C GLY A 169 -23.06 0.08 1.83
N SER A 170 -22.33 1.18 1.56
CA SER A 170 -22.10 1.62 0.18
C SER A 170 -21.37 0.53 -0.64
N PRO A 171 -21.91 0.15 -1.82
CA PRO A 171 -21.30 -0.88 -2.65
C PRO A 171 -20.05 -0.36 -3.37
N THR A 172 -19.78 0.94 -3.42
CA THR A 172 -18.60 1.50 -4.08
C THR A 172 -17.90 2.48 -3.15
N THR A 173 -16.78 3.07 -3.58
CA THR A 173 -16.11 4.12 -2.83
C THR A 173 -16.02 5.41 -3.64
N ARG A 174 -16.28 6.52 -2.97
CA ARG A 174 -15.96 7.88 -3.45
C ARG A 174 -14.93 8.55 -2.53
N ASN A 175 -14.38 7.79 -1.60
CA ASN A 175 -13.31 8.25 -0.73
C ASN A 175 -11.98 8.23 -1.49
N LEU A 176 -11.41 9.42 -1.74
CA LEU A 176 -10.16 9.57 -2.48
C LEU A 176 -8.96 8.90 -1.78
N GLY A 177 -9.01 8.73 -0.46
CA GLY A 177 -8.01 7.96 0.28
C GLY A 177 -8.06 6.47 -0.07
N VAL A 178 -9.26 5.87 -0.06
CA VAL A 178 -9.46 4.46 -0.44
C VAL A 178 -9.12 4.23 -1.92
N ILE A 179 -9.53 5.16 -2.79
CA ILE A 179 -9.22 5.10 -4.23
C ILE A 179 -7.71 5.16 -4.46
N MET A 180 -7.01 6.07 -3.79
CA MET A 180 -5.55 6.19 -3.92
C MET A 180 -4.84 4.94 -3.41
N GLU A 181 -5.24 4.43 -2.23
CA GLU A 181 -4.67 3.20 -1.66
C GLU A 181 -4.89 2.00 -2.58
N GLY A 182 -6.13 1.80 -3.05
CA GLY A 182 -6.47 0.73 -3.97
C GLY A 182 -5.76 0.84 -5.32
N ALA A 183 -5.51 2.06 -5.82
CA ALA A 183 -4.69 2.28 -7.01
C ALA A 183 -3.24 1.85 -6.78
N CYS A 184 -2.64 2.25 -5.65
CA CYS A 184 -1.28 1.84 -5.30
C CYS A 184 -1.16 0.31 -5.18
N ASP A 185 -2.06 -0.34 -4.45
CA ASP A 185 -1.98 -1.78 -4.21
C ASP A 185 -2.35 -2.60 -5.44
N ARG A 186 -3.29 -2.15 -6.28
CA ARG A 186 -3.59 -2.81 -7.55
C ARG A 186 -2.37 -2.83 -8.47
N GLU A 187 -1.64 -1.73 -8.57
CA GLU A 187 -0.44 -1.62 -9.40
C GLU A 187 0.69 -2.51 -8.84
N ALA A 188 0.93 -2.46 -7.53
CA ALA A 188 1.93 -3.31 -6.88
C ALA A 188 1.63 -4.81 -7.07
N ARG A 189 0.37 -5.24 -6.90
CA ARG A 189 -0.04 -6.64 -7.09
C ARG A 189 -0.02 -7.09 -8.56
N ALA A 190 -0.19 -6.17 -9.51
CA ALA A 190 -0.05 -6.49 -10.91
C ALA A 190 1.40 -6.87 -11.25
N LEU A 191 2.36 -6.13 -10.71
CA LEU A 191 3.79 -6.42 -10.85
C LEU A 191 4.16 -7.76 -10.20
N THR A 192 3.78 -7.98 -8.94
CA THR A 192 4.13 -9.23 -8.24
C THR A 192 3.49 -10.45 -8.91
N ARG A 193 2.28 -10.34 -9.45
CA ARG A 193 1.65 -11.40 -10.25
C ARG A 193 2.40 -11.68 -11.54
N GLN A 194 2.92 -10.65 -12.21
CA GLN A 194 3.78 -10.83 -13.39
C GLN A 194 5.05 -11.60 -13.00
N ILE A 195 5.74 -11.20 -11.93
CA ILE A 195 6.96 -11.87 -11.49
C ILE A 195 6.69 -13.32 -11.05
N ALA A 196 5.63 -13.56 -10.27
CA ALA A 196 5.24 -14.90 -9.86
C ALA A 196 5.02 -15.82 -11.08
N ARG A 197 4.37 -15.33 -12.13
CA ARG A 197 4.18 -16.09 -13.38
C ARG A 197 5.49 -16.36 -14.12
N LEU A 198 6.36 -15.35 -14.23
CA LEU A 198 7.66 -15.48 -14.91
C LEU A 198 8.56 -16.51 -14.23
N LEU A 199 8.50 -16.59 -12.90
CA LEU A 199 9.31 -17.50 -12.09
C LEU A 199 8.62 -18.83 -11.77
N GLY A 200 7.38 -19.04 -12.21
CA GLY A 200 6.63 -20.26 -11.93
C GLY A 200 6.24 -20.46 -10.46
N ILE A 201 6.16 -19.38 -9.68
CA ILE A 201 5.85 -19.43 -8.24
C ILE A 201 4.34 -19.60 -8.06
N ALA A 202 3.94 -20.62 -7.29
CA ALA A 202 2.55 -20.86 -6.90
C ALA A 202 2.47 -21.47 -5.50
N ARG A 203 1.36 -21.24 -4.80
CA ARG A 203 1.04 -21.88 -3.52
C ARG A 203 -0.42 -22.36 -3.54
N THR A 204 -0.63 -23.64 -3.21
CA THR A 204 -1.94 -24.30 -3.35
C THR A 204 -2.59 -24.66 -2.02
N GLY A 205 -1.84 -24.72 -0.92
CA GLY A 205 -2.33 -25.12 0.40
C GLY A 205 -1.96 -24.17 1.54
N GLY A 206 -2.70 -24.29 2.65
CA GLY A 206 -2.42 -23.61 3.92
C GLY A 206 -2.48 -22.08 3.85
N MET A 207 -1.86 -21.44 4.85
CA MET A 207 -1.77 -19.98 4.95
C MET A 207 -1.07 -19.36 3.74
N SER A 208 0.01 -19.99 3.25
CA SER A 208 0.79 -19.49 2.13
C SER A 208 -0.02 -19.35 0.85
N ALA A 209 -1.06 -20.17 0.63
CA ALA A 209 -1.95 -20.02 -0.50
C ALA A 209 -2.79 -18.74 -0.43
N TYR A 210 -3.25 -18.35 0.78
CA TYR A 210 -3.96 -17.07 0.98
C TYR A 210 -3.04 -15.88 0.77
N VAL A 211 -1.84 -15.92 1.35
CA VAL A 211 -0.84 -14.85 1.19
C VAL A 211 -0.43 -14.72 -0.28
N PHE A 212 -0.19 -15.83 -0.98
CA PHE A 212 0.12 -15.80 -2.41
C PHE A 212 -1.01 -15.19 -3.24
N ARG A 213 -2.27 -15.58 -2.99
CA ARG A 213 -3.42 -14.99 -3.68
C ARG A 213 -3.55 -13.50 -3.39
N ASP A 214 -3.27 -13.07 -2.16
CA ASP A 214 -3.33 -11.66 -1.80
C ASP A 214 -2.23 -10.85 -2.48
N VAL A 215 -0.99 -11.31 -2.35
CA VAL A 215 0.19 -10.68 -2.96
C VAL A 215 0.05 -10.57 -4.47
N THR A 216 -0.59 -11.53 -5.13
CA THR A 216 -0.80 -11.52 -6.60
C THR A 216 -2.13 -10.89 -7.02
N GLY A 217 -2.94 -10.41 -6.08
CA GLY A 217 -4.23 -9.77 -6.35
C GLY A 217 -5.28 -10.71 -6.93
N THR A 218 -5.24 -11.98 -6.53
CA THR A 218 -6.15 -13.05 -6.96
C THR A 218 -7.00 -13.60 -5.81
N LEU A 219 -7.02 -12.95 -4.63
CA LEU A 219 -8.02 -13.24 -3.59
C LEU A 219 -9.44 -13.07 -4.13
N THR A 220 -10.26 -14.10 -3.91
CA THR A 220 -11.65 -14.16 -4.35
C THR A 220 -12.62 -13.75 -3.26
N THR A 221 -13.89 -13.49 -3.63
CA THR A 221 -14.97 -13.31 -2.65
C THR A 221 -15.18 -14.56 -1.79
N ALA A 222 -14.96 -15.74 -2.35
CA ALA A 222 -15.03 -17.00 -1.61
C ALA A 222 -13.91 -17.08 -0.56
N ASP A 223 -12.71 -16.60 -0.87
CA ASP A 223 -11.61 -16.50 0.09
C ASP A 223 -11.98 -15.57 1.25
N THR A 224 -12.48 -14.36 0.98
CA THR A 224 -12.83 -13.41 2.04
C THR A 224 -14.00 -13.91 2.89
N ALA A 225 -15.00 -14.54 2.26
CA ALA A 225 -16.11 -15.18 2.97
C ALA A 225 -15.66 -16.39 3.82
N ALA A 226 -14.65 -17.13 3.36
CA ALA A 226 -14.06 -18.20 4.16
C ALA A 226 -13.30 -17.62 5.36
N LEU A 227 -12.46 -16.61 5.11
CA LEU A 227 -11.67 -15.95 6.14
C LEU A 227 -12.51 -15.13 7.12
N SER A 228 -13.78 -14.82 6.86
CA SER A 228 -14.64 -14.15 7.85
C SER A 228 -15.01 -15.08 9.02
N ARG A 229 -14.97 -16.41 8.81
CA ARG A 229 -15.30 -17.43 9.81
C ARG A 229 -14.08 -17.67 10.74
N PRO A 230 -14.19 -17.43 12.06
CA PRO A 230 -13.08 -17.61 12.99
C PRO A 230 -12.49 -19.03 12.98
N ALA A 231 -13.34 -20.06 12.93
CA ALA A 231 -12.90 -21.46 12.87
C ALA A 231 -12.08 -21.76 11.60
N HIS A 232 -12.44 -21.15 10.47
CA HIS A 232 -11.69 -21.32 9.22
C HIS A 232 -10.31 -20.65 9.30
N ARG A 233 -10.23 -19.45 9.89
CA ARG A 233 -8.94 -18.79 10.15
C ARG A 233 -8.06 -19.63 11.07
N ALA A 234 -8.61 -20.13 12.19
CA ALA A 234 -7.87 -20.96 13.14
C ALA A 234 -7.36 -22.28 12.51
N ALA A 235 -8.12 -22.87 11.56
CA ALA A 235 -7.67 -24.07 10.85
C ALA A 235 -6.50 -23.83 9.88
N HIS A 236 -6.27 -22.58 9.47
CA HIS A 236 -5.23 -22.21 8.50
C HIS A 236 -4.11 -21.36 9.11
N ALA A 237 -4.27 -20.90 10.34
CA ALA A 237 -3.30 -20.09 11.06
C ALA A 237 -2.81 -20.85 12.29
N PRO A 238 -1.50 -21.09 12.44
CA PRO A 238 -0.96 -21.90 13.54
C PRO A 238 -1.08 -21.20 14.90
N THR A 239 -1.28 -19.88 14.92
CA THR A 239 -1.22 -19.04 16.13
C THR A 239 -2.26 -17.91 16.05
N GLU A 240 -2.59 -17.29 17.20
CA GLU A 240 -3.47 -16.11 17.24
C GLU A 240 -2.94 -14.96 16.37
N PRO A 241 -1.65 -14.57 16.42
CA PRO A 241 -1.16 -13.48 15.58
C PRO A 241 -1.29 -13.78 14.08
N ALA A 242 -1.09 -15.04 13.66
CA ALA A 242 -1.31 -15.46 12.28
C ALA A 242 -2.80 -15.40 11.88
N ALA A 243 -3.73 -15.73 12.80
CA ALA A 243 -5.17 -15.59 12.56
C ALA A 243 -5.58 -14.11 12.43
N SER A 244 -5.01 -13.24 13.26
CA SER A 244 -5.19 -11.79 13.19
C SER A 244 -4.61 -11.18 11.91
N PHE A 245 -3.50 -11.73 11.40
CA PHE A 245 -2.95 -11.38 10.09
C PHE A 245 -3.94 -11.72 8.96
N LEU A 246 -4.51 -12.94 8.96
CA LEU A 246 -5.51 -13.34 7.96
C LEU A 246 -6.78 -12.47 8.00
N ASP A 247 -7.24 -12.07 9.19
CA ASP A 247 -8.39 -11.17 9.31
C ASP A 247 -8.07 -9.74 8.83
N SER A 248 -6.85 -9.26 9.08
CA SER A 248 -6.38 -7.97 8.56
C SER A 248 -6.31 -7.98 7.02
N MET A 249 -5.78 -9.05 6.44
CA MET A 249 -5.75 -9.27 4.99
C MET A 249 -7.17 -9.29 4.39
N ARG A 250 -8.11 -10.02 5.00
CA ARG A 250 -9.52 -10.04 4.60
C ARG A 250 -10.12 -8.64 4.65
N THR A 251 -9.95 -7.94 5.77
CA THR A 251 -10.49 -6.59 5.98
C THR A 251 -9.94 -5.60 4.95
N TYR A 252 -8.65 -5.67 4.66
CA TYR A 252 -8.02 -4.83 3.64
C TYR A 252 -8.57 -5.14 2.25
N GLN A 253 -8.70 -6.42 1.89
CA GLN A 253 -9.27 -6.83 0.62
C GLN A 253 -10.70 -6.29 0.43
N GLU A 254 -11.55 -6.34 1.47
CA GLU A 254 -12.93 -5.86 1.40
C GLU A 254 -13.06 -4.33 1.42
N SER A 255 -12.27 -3.67 2.27
CA SER A 255 -12.39 -2.22 2.53
C SER A 255 -11.63 -1.36 1.53
N VAL A 256 -10.58 -1.89 0.90
CA VAL A 256 -9.75 -1.16 -0.07
C VAL A 256 -9.90 -1.76 -1.46
N ASN A 257 -9.42 -2.99 -1.63
CA ASN A 257 -9.20 -3.57 -2.96
C ASN A 257 -10.51 -3.83 -3.72
N ALA A 258 -11.49 -4.46 -3.06
CA ALA A 258 -12.78 -4.75 -3.66
C ALA A 258 -13.56 -3.47 -3.94
N ARG A 259 -13.47 -2.46 -3.05
CA ARG A 259 -14.08 -1.14 -3.28
C ARG A 259 -13.46 -0.42 -4.48
N TYR A 260 -12.13 -0.43 -4.58
CA TYR A 260 -11.45 0.16 -5.71
C TYR A 260 -11.79 -0.55 -7.03
N GLY A 261 -11.86 -1.88 -7.02
CA GLY A 261 -12.31 -2.67 -8.17
C GLY A 261 -13.72 -2.28 -8.63
N ARG A 262 -14.67 -2.11 -7.70
CA ARG A 262 -16.03 -1.67 -8.02
C ARG A 262 -16.09 -0.22 -8.49
N PHE A 263 -15.29 0.67 -7.91
CA PHE A 263 -15.14 2.05 -8.40
C PHE A 263 -14.67 2.08 -9.86
N LEU A 264 -13.65 1.27 -10.20
CA LEU A 264 -13.18 1.17 -11.58
C LEU A 264 -14.25 0.61 -12.53
N ALA A 265 -15.02 -0.39 -12.08
CA ALA A 265 -16.10 -0.96 -12.89
C ALA A 265 -17.24 0.04 -13.12
N ASP A 266 -17.62 0.81 -12.09
CA ASP A 266 -18.72 1.77 -12.13
C ASP A 266 -18.36 3.04 -12.93
N VAL A 267 -17.22 3.66 -12.60
CA VAL A 267 -16.80 4.95 -13.15
C VAL A 267 -15.96 4.78 -14.42
N GLY A 268 -15.11 3.76 -14.45
CA GLY A 268 -14.22 3.47 -15.57
C GLY A 268 -14.89 2.67 -16.68
N ARG A 269 -15.75 1.70 -16.31
CA ARG A 269 -16.39 0.75 -17.23
C ARG A 269 -15.34 0.11 -18.16
N ASP A 270 -15.53 0.19 -19.47
CA ASP A 270 -14.62 -0.36 -20.47
C ASP A 270 -13.26 0.37 -20.52
N GLU A 271 -13.19 1.61 -20.00
CA GLU A 271 -11.97 2.42 -19.88
C GLU A 271 -11.34 2.34 -18.47
N ALA A 272 -11.63 1.29 -17.68
CA ALA A 272 -11.12 1.13 -16.31
C ALA A 272 -9.58 1.19 -16.21
N ALA A 273 -8.86 0.68 -17.21
CA ALA A 273 -7.40 0.74 -17.27
C ALA A 273 -6.90 2.18 -17.44
N ASP A 274 -7.57 2.98 -18.27
CA ASP A 274 -7.22 4.38 -18.51
C ASP A 274 -7.53 5.24 -17.29
N LEU A 275 -8.68 5.01 -16.64
CA LEU A 275 -9.00 5.65 -15.36
C LEU A 275 -7.95 5.33 -14.29
N HIS A 276 -7.54 4.07 -14.17
CA HIS A 276 -6.48 3.66 -13.25
C HIS A 276 -5.15 4.40 -13.54
N ALA A 277 -4.75 4.48 -14.82
CA ALA A 277 -3.53 5.18 -15.21
C ALA A 277 -3.63 6.70 -14.95
N CYS A 278 -4.79 7.32 -15.21
CA CYS A 278 -5.05 8.73 -14.91
C CYS A 278 -4.96 9.01 -13.40
N LEU A 279 -5.50 8.12 -12.56
CA LEU A 279 -5.42 8.24 -11.10
C LEU A 279 -3.99 8.16 -10.58
N LEU A 280 -3.18 7.22 -11.09
CA LEU A 280 -1.77 7.12 -10.70
C LEU A 280 -0.99 8.38 -11.12
N ARG A 281 -1.15 8.85 -12.36
CA ARG A 281 -0.52 10.09 -12.83
C ARG A 281 -0.93 11.31 -12.02
N ALA A 282 -2.21 11.44 -11.69
CA ALA A 282 -2.71 12.53 -10.85
C ALA A 282 -2.18 12.44 -9.41
N THR A 283 -2.06 11.22 -8.85
CA THR A 283 -1.48 10.97 -7.52
C THR A 283 -0.01 11.36 -7.46
N LEU A 284 0.76 11.02 -8.50
CA LEU A 284 2.19 11.32 -8.56
C LEU A 284 2.47 12.81 -8.84
N SER A 285 1.70 13.43 -9.73
CA SER A 285 1.90 14.85 -10.09
C SER A 285 1.23 15.84 -9.14
N GLY A 286 0.19 15.42 -8.41
CA GLY A 286 -0.68 16.31 -7.64
C GLY A 286 -1.61 17.18 -8.49
N SER A 287 -1.56 17.03 -9.82
CA SER A 287 -2.42 17.75 -10.75
C SER A 287 -3.65 16.91 -11.08
N LEU A 288 -4.83 17.51 -10.92
CA LEU A 288 -6.09 16.88 -11.32
C LEU A 288 -6.41 17.09 -12.80
N ALA A 289 -5.68 17.91 -13.55
CA ALA A 289 -6.09 18.35 -14.89
C ALA A 289 -6.43 17.17 -15.83
N GLY A 290 -5.54 16.19 -15.94
CA GLY A 290 -5.78 15.02 -16.78
C GLY A 290 -6.90 14.11 -16.27
N LEU A 291 -7.00 13.92 -14.95
CA LEU A 291 -8.07 13.11 -14.35
C LEU A 291 -9.43 13.78 -14.51
N SER A 292 -9.53 15.08 -14.26
CA SER A 292 -10.76 15.86 -14.46
C SER A 292 -11.16 15.91 -15.92
N ALA A 293 -10.23 16.11 -16.85
CA ALA A 293 -10.54 16.08 -18.29
C ALA A 293 -11.04 14.71 -18.74
N TRP A 294 -10.45 13.63 -18.22
CA TRP A 294 -10.92 12.26 -18.47
C TRP A 294 -12.34 12.07 -17.93
N LEU A 295 -12.59 12.44 -16.67
CA LEU A 295 -13.91 12.33 -16.05
C LEU A 295 -14.96 13.18 -16.77
N ASP A 296 -14.60 14.40 -17.15
CA ASP A 296 -15.52 15.32 -17.80
C ASP A 296 -15.89 14.86 -19.22
N ARG A 297 -14.96 14.20 -19.93
CA ARG A 297 -15.25 13.56 -21.22
C ARG A 297 -16.27 12.42 -21.06
N CYS A 298 -16.09 11.57 -20.04
CA CYS A 298 -16.91 10.36 -19.87
C CYS A 298 -18.26 10.63 -19.19
N HIS A 299 -18.32 11.62 -18.28
CA HIS A 299 -19.45 11.83 -17.36
C HIS A 299 -20.02 13.27 -17.40
N GLY A 300 -19.46 14.16 -18.22
CA GLY A 300 -19.89 15.55 -18.35
C GLY A 300 -19.15 16.53 -17.44
N PRO A 301 -19.33 17.84 -17.61
CA PRO A 301 -18.49 18.86 -16.97
C PRO A 301 -18.59 18.85 -15.44
N ARG A 302 -17.46 19.09 -14.76
CA ARG A 302 -17.34 19.15 -13.28
C ARG A 302 -17.56 17.80 -12.59
N SER A 303 -17.33 16.69 -13.30
CA SER A 303 -17.55 15.34 -12.79
C SER A 303 -16.68 15.02 -11.57
N PHE A 304 -15.43 15.50 -11.54
CA PHE A 304 -14.56 15.28 -10.37
C PHE A 304 -15.19 15.82 -9.07
N ALA A 305 -15.67 17.06 -9.08
CA ALA A 305 -16.30 17.66 -7.91
C ALA A 305 -17.63 16.97 -7.59
N SER A 306 -18.44 16.64 -8.59
CA SER A 306 -19.70 15.93 -8.39
C SER A 306 -19.51 14.56 -7.72
N LEU A 307 -18.45 13.83 -8.09
CA LEU A 307 -18.17 12.51 -7.54
C LEU A 307 -17.57 12.58 -6.14
N PHE A 308 -16.64 13.51 -5.89
CA PHE A 308 -15.78 13.42 -4.72
C PHE A 308 -15.97 14.54 -3.71
N LEU A 309 -16.56 15.68 -4.05
CA LEU A 309 -16.64 16.80 -3.13
C LEU A 309 -17.57 16.48 -1.95
N ASN A 310 -17.00 16.49 -0.75
CA ASN A 310 -17.74 16.45 0.50
C ASN A 310 -18.51 17.78 0.66
N PRO A 311 -19.84 17.75 0.88
CA PRO A 311 -20.64 18.96 1.12
C PRO A 311 -20.11 19.83 2.28
N GLY A 312 -19.48 19.23 3.29
CA GLY A 312 -18.85 19.93 4.41
C GLY A 312 -17.48 20.55 4.10
N TYR A 313 -16.98 20.40 2.87
CA TYR A 313 -15.73 20.98 2.40
C TYR A 313 -16.00 22.37 1.78
N PRO A 314 -15.69 23.47 2.49
CA PRO A 314 -16.05 24.80 2.04
C PRO A 314 -15.24 25.18 0.81
N PRO A 315 -15.75 26.09 -0.05
CA PRO A 315 -14.97 26.68 -1.12
C PRO A 315 -13.70 27.33 -0.54
N ARG A 316 -12.62 27.40 -1.33
CA ARG A 316 -11.45 28.20 -0.93
C ARG A 316 -11.92 29.64 -0.73
N SER A 317 -11.88 30.14 0.49
CA SER A 317 -11.95 31.58 0.72
C SER A 317 -10.82 32.23 -0.09
N PRO A 318 -11.10 33.33 -0.82
CA PRO A 318 -10.02 34.14 -1.38
C PRO A 318 -9.16 34.59 -0.20
N GLY A 319 -7.89 34.21 -0.23
CA GLY A 319 -6.88 34.66 0.70
C GLY A 319 -5.97 35.64 0.01
#